data_AF-A0A084ETE1-F1
#
_entry.id   AF-A0A084ETE1-F1
#
_cell.length_a   1.000
_cell.length_b   1.000
_cell.length_c   1.000
_cell.angle_alpha   90.00
_cell.angle_beta   90.00
_cell.angle_gamma   90.00
#
_symmetry.space_group_name_H-M   'P 1'
#
loop_
_entity.id
_entity.type
_entity.pdbx_description
1 polymer ?
#
loop_
_entity_poly.entity_id
_entity_poly.type
_entity_poly.pdbx_seq_one_letter_code
_entity_poly.pdbx_strand_id
1 'polypeptide(L)'
;MRGEYMPKARKTIDAYSLPDGKAFYQDQIREYTTLDLTPQQIHEIGLKEVARIDADMKKTMADAKFQGSFAEFLEFMRTDPQFYAKTPRELLSYSAYVTKKMDGKLKDTFNNLPRYRFTILPVPDEIAPIYTSGRGGLESCLMNTYDLPSRPLYNLTALTLHECNPGHSFQAAYALEAPNRPAFRGQTYFSGYGEGWGLYTEWLGTKLGMYETPYEEFGRETFEMWRAVRLVIDTGMHSMGWTRQQAIDYMASHTALAKLDITNEVDRYIAWPAQALAYKLGELSIRKMRAKAEAELGDKFDQRPFHDTLLTMGSVPLPVMEAELDRFIQAEKAKATAGAAP
;
A
#
# COMPACT_ATOMS: atom_id res chain seq x y z
N MET A 1 9.09 -21.49 -25.56
CA MET A 1 9.87 -20.76 -24.53
C MET A 1 11.37 -21.09 -24.56
N ARG A 2 11.83 -22.29 -24.15
CA ARG A 2 13.27 -22.57 -23.92
C ARG A 2 14.17 -22.58 -25.18
N GLY A 3 13.72 -23.18 -26.29
CA GLY A 3 14.57 -23.37 -27.48
C GLY A 3 14.62 -22.21 -28.48
N GLU A 4 13.61 -21.33 -28.48
CA GLU A 4 13.45 -20.29 -29.52
C GLU A 4 13.44 -18.87 -28.95
N TYR A 5 12.71 -18.65 -27.84
CA TYR A 5 12.53 -17.33 -27.26
C TYR A 5 13.66 -16.98 -26.28
N MET A 6 14.00 -17.89 -25.36
CA MET A 6 15.03 -17.65 -24.33
C MET A 6 16.40 -17.26 -24.92
N PRO A 7 16.92 -17.91 -25.99
CA PRO A 7 18.21 -17.54 -26.58
C PRO A 7 18.21 -16.15 -27.23
N LYS A 8 17.03 -15.62 -27.58
CA LYS A 8 16.83 -14.31 -28.20
C LYS A 8 16.38 -13.24 -27.19
N ALA A 9 16.18 -13.61 -25.93
CA ALA A 9 15.76 -12.67 -24.90
C ALA A 9 16.86 -11.64 -24.65
N ARG A 10 16.44 -10.40 -24.40
CA ARG A 10 17.34 -9.31 -24.00
C ARG A 10 18.07 -9.67 -22.70
N LYS A 11 19.31 -9.17 -22.57
CA LYS A 11 20.08 -9.24 -21.32
C LYS A 11 19.87 -8.02 -20.42
N THR A 12 19.39 -6.92 -21.00
CA THR A 12 19.01 -5.72 -20.25
C THR A 12 17.76 -6.00 -19.42
N ILE A 13 17.58 -5.25 -18.33
CA ILE A 13 16.42 -5.40 -17.42
C ILE A 13 15.48 -4.20 -17.48
N ASP A 14 15.99 -3.05 -17.91
CA ASP A 14 15.30 -1.77 -17.91
C ASP A 14 14.31 -1.61 -19.08
N ALA A 15 13.39 -0.66 -18.94
CA ALA A 15 12.41 -0.36 -19.97
C ALA A 15 13.01 0.54 -21.06
N TYR A 16 13.95 1.41 -20.72
CA TYR A 16 14.62 2.34 -21.65
C TYR A 16 15.38 1.66 -22.78
N SER A 17 15.86 0.43 -22.56
CA SER A 17 16.53 -0.38 -23.57
C SER A 17 15.58 -1.05 -24.57
N LEU A 18 14.27 -0.95 -24.38
CA LEU A 18 13.28 -1.42 -25.36
C LEU A 18 13.19 -0.45 -26.55
N PRO A 19 12.69 -0.90 -27.72
CA PRO A 19 12.29 0.01 -28.79
C PRO A 19 11.32 1.07 -28.27
N ASP A 20 11.64 2.34 -28.46
CA ASP A 20 10.92 3.50 -27.89
C ASP A 20 10.74 3.44 -26.35
N GLY A 21 11.70 2.82 -25.66
CA GLY A 21 11.62 2.49 -24.24
C GLY A 21 11.39 3.68 -23.29
N LYS A 22 11.84 4.88 -23.67
CA LYS A 22 11.59 6.10 -22.90
C LYS A 22 10.13 6.52 -22.93
N ALA A 23 9.52 6.55 -24.12
CA ALA A 23 8.11 6.87 -24.27
C ALA A 23 7.25 5.78 -23.65
N PHE A 24 7.60 4.50 -23.85
CA PHE A 24 6.95 3.37 -23.21
C PHE A 24 6.94 3.50 -21.68
N TYR A 25 8.09 3.74 -21.04
CA TYR A 25 8.14 3.84 -19.59
C TYR A 25 7.36 5.06 -19.05
N GLN A 26 7.38 6.20 -19.76
CA GLN A 26 6.58 7.37 -19.40
C GLN A 26 5.07 7.08 -19.52
N ASP A 27 4.65 6.34 -20.55
CA ASP A 27 3.27 5.90 -20.71
C ASP A 27 2.85 4.93 -19.59
N GLN A 28 3.70 3.96 -19.24
CA GLN A 28 3.45 3.04 -18.12
C GLN A 28 3.33 3.77 -16.77
N ILE A 29 4.15 4.81 -16.53
CA ILE A 29 3.98 5.68 -15.35
C ILE A 29 2.59 6.31 -15.37
N ARG A 30 2.16 6.87 -16.49
CA ARG A 30 0.84 7.49 -16.62
C ARG A 30 -0.28 6.46 -16.48
N GLU A 31 -0.15 5.27 -17.03
CA GLU A 31 -1.16 4.20 -16.94
C GLU A 31 -1.40 3.79 -15.47
N TYR A 32 -0.33 3.50 -14.73
CA TYR A 32 -0.48 2.98 -13.36
C TYR A 32 -0.73 4.06 -12.32
N THR A 33 -0.08 5.22 -12.46
CA THR A 33 -0.18 6.29 -11.47
C THR A 33 -1.26 7.30 -11.82
N THR A 34 -1.63 7.44 -13.10
CA THR A 34 -2.47 8.51 -13.65
C THR A 34 -1.92 9.92 -13.48
N LEU A 35 -0.63 10.04 -13.17
CA LEU A 35 0.08 11.30 -12.97
C LEU A 35 1.03 11.56 -14.14
N ASP A 36 1.25 12.84 -14.43
CA ASP A 36 2.24 13.31 -15.41
C ASP A 36 3.56 13.64 -14.71
N LEU A 37 4.10 12.67 -13.97
CA LEU A 37 5.39 12.79 -13.30
C LEU A 37 6.48 12.14 -14.17
N THR A 38 7.64 12.79 -14.19
CA THR A 38 8.84 12.21 -14.79
C THR A 38 9.45 11.15 -13.85
N PRO A 39 10.21 10.17 -14.38
CA PRO A 39 10.95 9.21 -13.56
C PRO A 39 11.85 9.88 -12.51
N GLN A 40 12.49 11.00 -12.86
CA GLN A 40 13.36 11.76 -11.97
C GLN A 40 12.59 12.33 -10.77
N GLN A 41 11.43 12.96 -11.02
CA GLN A 41 10.58 13.48 -9.94
C GLN A 41 10.10 12.37 -9.01
N ILE A 42 9.72 11.22 -9.56
CA ILE A 42 9.27 10.06 -8.77
C ILE A 42 10.41 9.51 -7.92
N HIS A 43 11.62 9.40 -8.48
CA HIS A 43 12.80 8.97 -7.75
C HIS A 43 13.11 9.90 -6.56
N GLU A 44 13.07 11.22 -6.78
CA GLU A 44 13.28 12.21 -5.72
C GLU A 44 12.21 12.18 -4.63
N ILE A 45 10.94 11.94 -4.99
CA ILE A 45 9.86 11.68 -4.03
C ILE A 45 10.19 10.43 -3.21
N GLY A 46 10.61 9.35 -3.88
CA GLY A 46 11.02 8.11 -3.24
C GLY A 46 12.13 8.31 -2.21
N LEU A 47 13.21 8.99 -2.58
CA LEU A 47 14.33 9.28 -1.68
C LEU A 47 13.91 10.09 -0.45
N LYS A 48 13.00 11.07 -0.62
CA LYS A 48 12.45 11.86 0.50
C LYS A 48 11.62 11.00 1.45
N GLU A 49 10.77 10.14 0.91
CA GLU A 49 9.94 9.25 1.73
C GLU A 49 10.79 8.18 2.43
N VAL A 50 11.80 7.61 1.78
CA VAL A 50 12.77 6.71 2.42
C VAL A 50 13.44 7.40 3.60
N ALA A 51 13.97 8.61 3.41
CA ALA A 51 14.63 9.34 4.51
C ALA A 51 13.68 9.66 5.68
N ARG A 52 12.41 9.99 5.40
CA ARG A 52 11.40 10.22 6.44
C ARG A 52 11.10 8.94 7.21
N ILE A 53 10.83 7.84 6.51
CA ILE A 53 10.46 6.57 7.14
C ILE A 53 11.65 5.99 7.91
N ASP A 54 12.88 6.14 7.43
CA ASP A 54 14.09 5.77 8.18
C ASP A 54 14.17 6.48 9.54
N ALA A 55 13.77 7.75 9.61
CA ALA A 55 13.74 8.50 10.86
C ALA A 55 12.63 7.99 11.80
N ASP A 56 11.45 7.68 11.25
CA ASP A 56 10.33 7.10 11.99
C ASP A 56 10.71 5.72 12.56
N MET A 57 11.29 4.84 11.73
CA MET A 57 11.78 3.51 12.13
C MET A 57 12.82 3.55 13.26
N LYS A 58 13.73 4.52 13.24
CA LYS A 58 14.71 4.71 14.33
C LYS A 58 14.04 5.15 15.63
N LYS A 59 13.00 5.98 15.55
CA LYS A 59 12.21 6.38 16.72
C LYS A 59 11.46 5.17 17.29
N THR A 60 10.81 4.39 16.43
CA THR A 60 10.06 3.19 16.83
C THR A 60 10.98 2.12 17.45
N MET A 61 12.20 1.94 16.91
CA MET A 61 13.24 1.11 17.53
C MET A 61 13.60 1.59 18.95
N ALA A 62 13.71 2.91 19.16
CA ALA A 62 13.97 3.47 20.49
C ALA A 62 12.77 3.26 21.44
N ASP A 63 11.54 3.38 20.95
CA ASP A 63 10.31 3.10 21.72
C ASP A 63 10.19 1.61 22.10
N ALA A 64 10.71 0.71 21.26
CA ALA A 64 10.89 -0.72 21.58
C ALA A 64 11.96 -0.99 22.65
N LYS A 65 12.73 0.04 23.04
CA LYS A 65 13.84 -0.02 24.01
C LYS A 65 14.94 -1.00 23.61
N PHE A 66 15.05 -1.32 22.32
CA PHE A 66 16.08 -2.21 21.82
C PHE A 66 17.47 -1.59 21.98
N GLN A 67 18.44 -2.39 22.43
CA GLN A 67 19.82 -1.97 22.58
C GLN A 67 20.65 -2.54 21.43
N GLY A 68 21.29 -1.68 20.65
CA GLY A 68 22.11 -2.08 19.51
C GLY A 68 21.98 -1.12 18.34
N SER A 69 22.55 -1.53 17.21
CA SER A 69 22.45 -0.86 15.94
C SER A 69 21.12 -1.16 15.24
N PHE A 70 20.76 -0.31 14.27
CA PHE A 70 19.59 -0.54 13.42
C PHE A 70 19.67 -1.86 12.65
N ALA A 71 20.86 -2.25 12.19
CA ALA A 71 21.06 -3.53 11.50
C ALA A 71 20.80 -4.73 12.41
N GLU A 72 21.26 -4.67 13.66
CA GLU A 72 20.96 -5.70 14.68
C GLU A 72 19.46 -5.75 15.00
N PHE A 73 18.78 -4.60 15.01
CA PHE A 73 17.33 -4.57 15.18
C PHE A 73 16.58 -5.21 14.01
N LEU A 74 16.96 -4.92 12.76
CA LEU A 74 16.39 -5.57 11.59
C LEU A 74 16.59 -7.09 11.63
N GLU A 75 17.78 -7.55 12.03
CA GLU A 75 18.05 -8.98 12.16
C GLU A 75 17.22 -9.63 13.27
N PHE A 76 17.08 -8.96 14.42
CA PHE A 76 16.20 -9.39 15.50
C PHE A 76 14.74 -9.53 15.02
N MET A 77 14.22 -8.50 14.34
CA MET A 77 12.87 -8.54 13.75
C MET A 77 12.72 -9.67 12.72
N ARG A 78 13.78 -10.04 11.98
CA ARG A 78 13.74 -11.13 10.99
C ARG A 78 13.88 -12.52 11.58
N THR A 79 14.44 -12.68 12.78
CA THR A 79 14.87 -14.02 13.24
C THR A 79 14.28 -14.45 14.56
N ASP A 80 13.80 -13.52 15.40
CA ASP A 80 13.30 -13.89 16.71
C ASP A 80 11.99 -14.72 16.62
N PRO A 81 11.94 -15.93 17.21
CA PRO A 81 10.77 -16.80 17.13
C PRO A 81 9.47 -16.19 17.67
N GLN A 82 9.53 -15.14 18.50
CA GLN A 82 8.33 -14.47 19.02
C GLN A 82 7.47 -13.84 17.93
N PHE A 83 8.07 -13.56 16.77
CA PHE A 83 7.40 -12.87 15.67
C PHE A 83 6.72 -13.80 14.68
N TYR A 84 6.76 -15.13 14.88
CA TYR A 84 6.28 -16.08 13.88
C TYR A 84 5.18 -16.98 14.41
N ALA A 85 4.12 -17.11 13.61
CA ALA A 85 3.08 -18.09 13.86
C ALA A 85 3.64 -19.52 13.77
N LYS A 86 3.19 -20.41 14.65
CA LYS A 86 3.55 -21.83 14.64
C LYS A 86 2.67 -22.64 13.70
N THR A 87 1.47 -22.14 13.39
CA THR A 87 0.51 -22.83 12.52
C THR A 87 -0.20 -21.84 11.58
N PRO A 88 -0.69 -22.29 10.42
CA PRO A 88 -1.55 -21.48 9.56
C PRO A 88 -2.75 -20.88 10.30
N ARG A 89 -3.34 -21.66 11.22
CA ARG A 89 -4.48 -21.21 12.04
C ARG A 89 -4.14 -20.01 12.91
N GLU A 90 -2.97 -19.98 13.51
CA GLU A 90 -2.52 -18.86 14.35
C GLU A 90 -2.41 -17.56 13.55
N LEU A 91 -1.78 -17.60 12.36
CA LEU A 91 -1.70 -16.45 11.45
C LEU A 91 -3.10 -15.96 11.04
N LEU A 92 -3.97 -16.87 10.59
CA LEU A 92 -5.33 -16.53 10.20
C LEU A 92 -6.16 -15.98 11.38
N SER A 93 -5.92 -16.48 12.60
CA SER A 93 -6.64 -16.02 13.79
C SER A 93 -6.20 -14.63 14.21
N TYR A 94 -4.92 -14.29 14.06
CA TYR A 94 -4.42 -12.93 14.27
C TYR A 94 -5.05 -11.95 13.26
N SER A 95 -5.11 -12.33 11.98
CA SER A 95 -5.77 -11.50 10.94
C SER A 95 -7.27 -11.31 11.21
N ALA A 96 -7.95 -12.36 11.66
CA ALA A 96 -9.35 -12.27 12.07
C ALA A 96 -9.56 -11.35 13.28
N TYR A 97 -8.65 -11.40 14.26
CA TYR A 97 -8.68 -10.51 15.42
C TYR A 97 -8.49 -9.04 15.02
N VAL A 98 -7.52 -8.74 14.16
CA VAL A 98 -7.29 -7.37 13.63
C VAL A 98 -8.53 -6.86 12.89
N THR A 99 -9.13 -7.69 12.03
CA THR A 99 -10.38 -7.34 11.33
C THR A 99 -11.49 -7.02 12.33
N LYS A 100 -11.63 -7.82 13.38
CA LYS A 100 -12.67 -7.61 14.39
C LYS A 100 -12.44 -6.37 15.25
N LYS A 101 -11.19 -6.03 15.55
CA LYS A 101 -10.84 -4.74 16.16
C LYS A 101 -11.23 -3.57 15.26
N MET A 102 -10.94 -3.69 13.97
CA MET A 102 -11.27 -2.64 13.00
C MET A 102 -12.78 -2.45 12.86
N ASP A 103 -13.59 -3.51 12.92
CA ASP A 103 -15.06 -3.42 12.95
C ASP A 103 -15.54 -2.44 14.05
N GLY A 104 -14.90 -2.47 15.22
CA GLY A 104 -15.21 -1.58 16.35
C GLY A 104 -14.92 -0.11 16.09
N LYS A 105 -14.09 0.21 15.08
CA LYS A 105 -13.69 1.56 14.67
C LYS A 105 -14.49 2.07 13.46
N LEU A 106 -15.16 1.20 12.71
CA LEU A 106 -15.82 1.56 11.45
C LEU A 106 -16.85 2.68 11.59
N LYS A 107 -17.69 2.63 12.64
CA LYS A 107 -18.73 3.64 12.90
C LYS A 107 -18.19 5.06 13.08
N ASP A 108 -16.93 5.17 13.51
CA ASP A 108 -16.23 6.44 13.74
C ASP A 108 -15.35 6.82 12.53
N THR A 109 -15.29 5.96 11.51
CA THR A 109 -14.41 6.09 10.34
C THR A 109 -15.18 6.27 9.03
N PHE A 110 -16.41 5.75 8.92
CA PHE A 110 -17.30 5.85 7.74
C PHE A 110 -18.74 6.11 8.20
N ASN A 111 -19.56 6.84 7.41
CA ASN A 111 -21.01 6.85 7.66
C ASN A 111 -21.68 5.67 6.98
N ASN A 112 -21.21 5.29 5.78
CA ASN A 112 -21.77 4.17 5.05
C ASN A 112 -20.95 2.91 5.31
N LEU A 113 -21.62 1.85 5.75
CA LEU A 113 -21.02 0.54 5.95
C LEU A 113 -21.59 -0.42 4.90
N PRO A 114 -20.76 -1.05 4.05
CA PRO A 114 -21.24 -2.05 3.12
C PRO A 114 -21.84 -3.24 3.89
N ARG A 115 -22.92 -3.80 3.33
CA ARG A 115 -23.61 -4.99 3.86
C ARG A 115 -22.94 -6.28 3.38
N TYR A 116 -22.33 -6.26 2.19
CA TYR A 116 -21.59 -7.38 1.64
C TYR A 116 -20.45 -7.75 2.59
N ARG A 117 -20.33 -9.05 2.87
CA ARG A 117 -19.33 -9.58 3.80
C ARG A 117 -18.30 -10.37 3.03
N PHE A 118 -17.04 -10.21 3.42
CA PHE A 118 -15.95 -11.07 2.97
C PHE A 118 -15.60 -12.08 4.08
N THR A 119 -14.87 -13.13 3.72
CA THR A 119 -14.25 -14.08 4.66
C THR A 119 -12.71 -13.98 4.61
N ILE A 120 -12.00 -14.58 5.56
CA ILE A 120 -10.54 -14.73 5.51
C ILE A 120 -10.20 -16.18 5.15
N LEU A 121 -9.39 -16.38 4.12
CA LEU A 121 -8.97 -17.71 3.67
C LEU A 121 -7.44 -17.79 3.55
N PRO A 122 -6.85 -18.98 3.73
CA PRO A 122 -5.49 -19.19 3.28
C PRO A 122 -5.43 -19.08 1.75
N VAL A 123 -4.28 -18.65 1.23
CA VAL A 123 -3.98 -18.82 -0.20
C VAL A 123 -3.94 -20.32 -0.53
N PRO A 124 -4.52 -20.79 -1.65
CA PRO A 124 -4.46 -22.20 -2.05
C PRO A 124 -3.02 -22.71 -2.18
N ASP A 125 -2.77 -23.92 -1.68
CA ASP A 125 -1.43 -24.51 -1.55
C ASP A 125 -0.68 -24.59 -2.89
N GLU A 126 -1.39 -24.77 -4.01
CA GLU A 126 -0.80 -24.91 -5.35
C GLU A 126 -0.15 -23.63 -5.85
N ILE A 127 -0.60 -22.47 -5.39
CA ILE A 127 -0.10 -21.15 -5.81
C ILE A 127 0.68 -20.44 -4.71
N ALA A 128 0.49 -20.83 -3.44
CA ALA A 128 1.04 -20.17 -2.27
C ALA A 128 2.57 -19.92 -2.32
N PRO A 129 3.44 -20.82 -2.85
CA PRO A 129 4.89 -20.59 -2.90
C PRO A 129 5.34 -19.38 -3.73
N ILE A 130 4.54 -19.00 -4.73
CA ILE A 130 4.83 -17.86 -5.62
C ILE A 130 3.82 -16.72 -5.45
N TYR A 131 2.92 -16.85 -4.48
CA TYR A 131 1.89 -15.85 -4.19
C TYR A 131 2.43 -14.78 -3.25
N THR A 132 1.87 -13.58 -3.37
CA THR A 132 2.12 -12.47 -2.43
C THR A 132 1.70 -12.83 -0.99
N SER A 133 2.02 -11.99 -0.02
CA SER A 133 1.69 -12.20 1.40
C SER A 133 0.19 -12.23 1.68
N GLY A 134 -0.61 -11.52 0.88
CA GLY A 134 -2.07 -11.52 0.98
C GLY A 134 -2.72 -10.86 -0.23
N ARG A 135 -4.05 -11.00 -0.36
CA ARG A 135 -4.82 -10.32 -1.40
C ARG A 135 -6.29 -10.14 -1.01
N GLY A 136 -6.76 -8.91 -1.03
CA GLY A 136 -8.14 -8.55 -0.84
C GLY A 136 -8.98 -8.78 -2.09
N GLY A 137 -10.22 -9.17 -1.85
CA GLY A 137 -11.24 -9.38 -2.87
C GLY A 137 -12.63 -9.25 -2.29
N LEU A 138 -13.63 -9.15 -3.15
CA LEU A 138 -15.03 -8.99 -2.73
C LEU A 138 -15.49 -10.12 -1.79
N GLU A 139 -15.20 -11.37 -2.15
CA GLU A 139 -15.61 -12.56 -1.39
C GLU A 139 -14.68 -12.87 -0.23
N SER A 140 -13.38 -12.63 -0.41
CA SER A 140 -12.37 -13.09 0.53
C SER A 140 -11.15 -12.21 0.55
N CYS A 141 -10.60 -12.07 1.75
CA CYS A 141 -9.26 -11.61 2.00
C CYS A 141 -8.35 -12.84 2.17
N LEU A 142 -7.41 -13.03 1.25
CA LEU A 142 -6.47 -14.15 1.27
C LEU A 142 -5.24 -13.79 2.09
N MET A 143 -4.79 -14.70 2.95
CA MET A 143 -3.55 -14.60 3.72
C MET A 143 -2.65 -15.78 3.38
N ASN A 144 -1.40 -15.50 3.01
CA ASN A 144 -0.47 -16.56 2.62
C ASN A 144 0.13 -17.24 3.86
N THR A 145 -0.20 -18.50 4.06
CA THR A 145 0.29 -19.32 5.17
C THR A 145 1.44 -20.25 4.79
N TYR A 146 1.93 -20.17 3.54
CA TYR A 146 3.13 -20.88 3.10
C TYR A 146 4.38 -20.27 3.73
N ASP A 147 5.29 -21.13 4.16
CA ASP A 147 6.56 -20.76 4.80
C ASP A 147 6.37 -19.72 5.91
N LEU A 148 5.72 -20.12 7.02
CA LEU A 148 5.40 -19.22 8.14
C LEU A 148 6.59 -18.38 8.67
N PRO A 149 7.84 -18.88 8.69
CA PRO A 149 9.02 -18.05 8.99
C PRO A 149 9.27 -16.86 8.04
N SER A 150 8.59 -16.79 6.89
CA SER A 150 8.57 -15.63 6.00
C SER A 150 7.38 -14.68 6.23
N ARG A 151 6.53 -14.98 7.23
CA ARG A 151 5.25 -14.30 7.49
C ARG A 151 5.20 -13.76 8.94
N PRO A 152 6.01 -12.74 9.26
CA PRO A 152 6.07 -12.21 10.60
C PRO A 152 4.74 -11.58 11.03
N LEU A 153 4.33 -11.86 12.27
CA LEU A 153 3.11 -11.37 12.89
C LEU A 153 3.08 -9.84 13.01
N TYR A 154 4.23 -9.19 13.21
CA TYR A 154 4.29 -7.73 13.33
C TYR A 154 3.86 -6.99 12.04
N ASN A 155 3.95 -7.63 10.87
CA ASN A 155 3.45 -7.05 9.61
C ASN A 155 1.95 -7.28 9.41
N LEU A 156 1.36 -8.21 10.16
CA LEU A 156 0.05 -8.78 9.85
C LEU A 156 -1.09 -7.80 10.13
N THR A 157 -0.93 -6.90 11.09
CA THR A 157 -1.89 -5.80 11.32
C THR A 157 -1.98 -4.91 10.08
N ALA A 158 -0.85 -4.44 9.54
CA ALA A 158 -0.82 -3.61 8.34
C ALA A 158 -1.38 -4.36 7.12
N LEU A 159 -0.94 -5.61 6.90
CA LEU A 159 -1.46 -6.44 5.81
C LEU A 159 -2.99 -6.63 5.91
N THR A 160 -3.52 -6.88 7.10
CA THR A 160 -4.95 -7.08 7.30
C THR A 160 -5.75 -5.80 7.03
N LEU A 161 -5.24 -4.64 7.46
CA LEU A 161 -5.87 -3.36 7.15
C LEU A 161 -5.88 -3.10 5.64
N HIS A 162 -4.79 -3.41 4.95
CA HIS A 162 -4.61 -3.24 3.51
C HIS A 162 -5.53 -4.15 2.69
N GLU A 163 -5.57 -5.45 3.00
CA GLU A 163 -6.25 -6.43 2.16
C GLU A 163 -7.72 -6.61 2.57
N CYS A 164 -8.01 -6.57 3.86
CA CYS A 164 -9.33 -6.91 4.39
C CYS A 164 -10.16 -5.64 4.67
N ASN A 165 -10.13 -5.16 5.92
CA ASN A 165 -10.95 -4.07 6.41
C ASN A 165 -10.05 -3.01 7.07
N PRO A 166 -10.09 -1.73 6.68
CA PRO A 166 -10.97 -1.11 5.69
C PRO A 166 -10.40 -1.07 4.25
N GLY A 167 -9.38 -1.88 3.95
CA GLY A 167 -8.70 -1.91 2.66
C GLY A 167 -9.49 -2.55 1.52
N HIS A 168 -8.86 -3.44 0.75
CA HIS A 168 -9.37 -3.90 -0.54
C HIS A 168 -10.71 -4.64 -0.49
N SER A 169 -10.91 -5.58 0.44
CA SER A 169 -12.20 -6.27 0.56
C SER A 169 -13.34 -5.31 0.92
N PHE A 170 -13.09 -4.37 1.84
CA PHE A 170 -14.06 -3.32 2.18
C PHE A 170 -14.32 -2.37 1.01
N GLN A 171 -13.28 -1.93 0.31
CA GLN A 171 -13.38 -1.09 -0.89
C GLN A 171 -14.18 -1.76 -2.00
N ALA A 172 -13.98 -3.06 -2.23
CA ALA A 172 -14.73 -3.83 -3.22
C ALA A 172 -16.22 -3.92 -2.85
N ALA A 173 -16.53 -4.20 -1.58
CA ALA A 173 -17.89 -4.21 -1.08
C ALA A 173 -18.56 -2.83 -1.19
N TYR A 174 -17.85 -1.75 -0.88
CA TYR A 174 -18.32 -0.38 -1.02
C TYR A 174 -18.61 -0.04 -2.50
N ALA A 175 -17.72 -0.46 -3.41
CA ALA A 175 -17.89 -0.24 -4.85
C ALA A 175 -19.07 -1.03 -5.45
N LEU A 176 -19.36 -2.22 -4.93
CA LEU A 176 -20.51 -3.03 -5.31
C LEU A 176 -21.83 -2.36 -4.93
N GLU A 177 -21.88 -1.75 -3.73
CA GLU A 177 -23.09 -1.12 -3.18
C GLU A 177 -23.20 0.38 -3.46
N ALA A 178 -22.21 0.95 -4.17
CA ALA A 178 -22.21 2.35 -4.56
C ALA A 178 -23.41 2.70 -5.47
N PRO A 179 -23.85 3.97 -5.52
CA PRO A 179 -24.90 4.42 -6.41
C PRO A 179 -24.64 4.04 -7.88
N ASN A 180 -25.72 3.85 -8.64
CA ASN A 180 -25.63 3.52 -10.06
C ASN A 180 -24.77 4.53 -10.82
N ARG A 181 -23.89 4.00 -11.68
CA ARG A 181 -22.95 4.73 -12.52
C ARG A 181 -22.89 4.09 -13.90
N PRO A 182 -22.45 4.81 -14.95
CA PRO A 182 -22.27 4.23 -16.28
C PRO A 182 -21.44 2.94 -16.22
N ALA A 183 -21.82 1.92 -16.98
CA ALA A 183 -21.26 0.56 -16.85
C ALA A 183 -19.72 0.52 -16.92
N PHE A 184 -19.10 1.35 -17.77
CA PHE A 184 -17.64 1.41 -17.89
C PHE A 184 -16.95 1.79 -16.56
N ARG A 185 -17.58 2.60 -15.71
CA ARG A 185 -17.06 2.97 -14.38
C ARG A 185 -16.99 1.79 -13.42
N GLY A 186 -17.83 0.77 -13.62
CA GLY A 186 -17.79 -0.47 -12.83
C GLY A 186 -16.73 -1.47 -13.33
N GLN A 187 -16.21 -1.29 -14.54
CA GLN A 187 -15.24 -2.19 -15.18
C GLN A 187 -13.82 -1.60 -15.27
N THR A 188 -13.67 -0.29 -15.00
CA THR A 188 -12.38 0.40 -15.05
C THR A 188 -11.75 0.45 -13.67
N TYR A 189 -10.47 0.09 -13.55
CA TYR A 189 -9.73 0.14 -12.30
C TYR A 189 -8.36 0.80 -12.49
N PHE A 190 -8.11 1.85 -11.71
CA PHE A 190 -6.84 2.58 -11.67
C PHE A 190 -6.01 2.13 -10.48
N SER A 191 -4.80 1.63 -10.75
CA SER A 191 -3.90 1.10 -9.73
C SER A 191 -3.58 2.15 -8.65
N GLY A 192 -3.31 3.41 -9.04
CA GLY A 192 -3.00 4.48 -8.09
C GLY A 192 -4.12 4.73 -7.08
N TYR A 193 -5.38 4.70 -7.48
CA TYR A 193 -6.52 4.85 -6.57
C TYR A 193 -6.64 3.64 -5.63
N GLY A 194 -6.59 2.44 -6.19
CA GLY A 194 -6.80 1.19 -5.46
C GLY A 194 -5.70 0.91 -4.44
N GLU A 195 -4.47 0.85 -4.93
CA GLU A 195 -3.28 0.57 -4.12
C GLU A 195 -2.96 1.73 -3.17
N GLY A 196 -3.26 2.96 -3.60
CA GLY A 196 -3.19 4.14 -2.73
C GLY A 196 -4.15 4.06 -1.56
N TRP A 197 -5.37 3.59 -1.77
CA TRP A 197 -6.33 3.32 -0.68
C TRP A 197 -5.80 2.25 0.27
N GLY A 198 -5.36 1.09 -0.24
CA GLY A 198 -4.79 0.02 0.60
C GLY A 198 -3.68 0.54 1.51
N LEU A 199 -2.68 1.23 0.94
CA LEU A 199 -1.57 1.78 1.72
C LEU A 199 -2.00 2.94 2.64
N TYR A 200 -2.97 3.75 2.25
CA TYR A 200 -3.57 4.77 3.13
C TYR A 200 -4.23 4.13 4.36
N THR A 201 -4.89 2.98 4.23
CA THR A 201 -5.53 2.30 5.38
C THR A 201 -4.51 1.74 6.38
N GLU A 202 -3.32 1.36 5.93
CA GLU A 202 -2.20 1.01 6.83
C GLU A 202 -1.82 2.23 7.67
N TRP A 203 -1.59 3.38 7.03
CA TRP A 203 -1.33 4.63 7.75
C TRP A 203 -2.48 5.03 8.67
N LEU A 204 -3.73 4.89 8.23
CA LEU A 204 -4.93 5.18 9.02
C LEU A 204 -4.97 4.35 10.32
N GLY A 205 -4.45 3.12 10.30
CA GLY A 205 -4.30 2.29 11.48
C GLY A 205 -3.57 2.98 12.63
N THR A 206 -2.59 3.85 12.34
CA THR A 206 -1.88 4.65 13.37
C THR A 206 -2.82 5.64 14.07
N LYS A 207 -3.75 6.25 13.32
CA LYS A 207 -4.74 7.18 13.85
C LYS A 207 -5.84 6.49 14.64
N LEU A 208 -6.08 5.20 14.36
CA LEU A 208 -7.12 4.40 14.98
C LEU A 208 -6.63 3.58 16.20
N GLY A 209 -5.32 3.58 16.45
CA GLY A 209 -4.68 2.80 17.52
C GLY A 209 -4.71 1.30 17.22
N MET A 210 -4.50 0.92 15.97
CA MET A 210 -4.54 -0.49 15.55
C MET A 210 -3.26 -1.24 15.89
N TYR A 211 -2.12 -0.56 15.89
CA TYR A 211 -0.80 -1.10 16.22
C TYR A 211 -0.56 -1.01 17.73
N GLU A 212 -0.49 -2.16 18.40
CA GLU A 212 -0.49 -2.25 19.86
C GLU A 212 0.91 -2.28 20.48
N THR A 213 1.91 -2.59 19.68
CA THR A 213 3.30 -2.70 20.12
C THR A 213 4.23 -1.91 19.20
N PRO A 214 5.40 -1.46 19.68
CA PRO A 214 6.43 -0.88 18.82
C PRO A 214 6.83 -1.81 17.67
N TYR A 215 6.75 -3.13 17.86
CA TYR A 215 7.05 -4.09 16.80
C TYR A 215 6.00 -4.07 15.69
N GLU A 216 4.71 -4.00 16.03
CA GLU A 216 3.63 -3.85 15.04
C GLU A 216 3.72 -2.52 14.29
N GLU A 217 4.07 -1.43 14.97
CA GLU A 217 4.31 -0.13 14.33
C GLU A 217 5.52 -0.20 13.38
N PHE A 218 6.61 -0.85 13.81
CA PHE A 218 7.77 -1.08 12.96
C PHE A 218 7.46 -1.98 11.76
N GLY A 219 6.54 -2.93 11.92
CA GLY A 219 6.04 -3.75 10.82
C GLY A 219 5.28 -2.94 9.77
N ARG A 220 4.40 -2.04 10.22
CA ARG A 220 3.75 -1.04 9.35
C ARG A 220 4.78 -0.17 8.63
N GLU A 221 5.75 0.37 9.36
CA GLU A 221 6.82 1.19 8.78
C GLU A 221 7.66 0.41 7.77
N THR A 222 7.92 -0.88 8.03
CA THR A 222 8.61 -1.78 7.07
C THR A 222 7.80 -1.91 5.78
N PHE A 223 6.48 -2.06 5.86
CA PHE A 223 5.60 -2.09 4.69
C PHE A 223 5.55 -0.75 3.96
N GLU A 224 5.50 0.36 4.69
CA GLU A 224 5.55 1.70 4.11
C GLU A 224 6.88 1.96 3.40
N MET A 225 8.00 1.61 4.05
CA MET A 225 9.36 1.71 3.52
C MET A 225 9.50 0.91 2.23
N TRP A 226 8.97 -0.32 2.20
CA TRP A 226 8.97 -1.12 0.98
C TRP A 226 8.27 -0.40 -0.18
N ARG A 227 7.13 0.25 0.06
CA ARG A 227 6.42 1.02 -0.98
C ARG A 227 7.12 2.33 -1.34
N ALA A 228 7.87 2.96 -0.43
CA ALA A 228 8.71 4.11 -0.75
C ALA A 228 9.94 3.70 -1.59
N VAL A 229 10.60 2.60 -1.22
CA VAL A 229 11.73 2.01 -1.95
C VAL A 229 11.34 1.64 -3.38
N ARG A 230 10.11 1.14 -3.61
CA ARG A 230 9.58 0.88 -4.95
C ARG A 230 9.71 2.09 -5.88
N LEU A 231 9.48 3.32 -5.39
CA LEU A 231 9.65 4.54 -6.20
C LEU A 231 11.10 4.71 -6.66
N VAL A 232 12.06 4.41 -5.78
CA VAL A 232 13.49 4.58 -6.04
C VAL A 232 14.02 3.48 -6.97
N ILE A 233 13.71 2.22 -6.70
CA ILE A 233 14.30 1.09 -7.45
C ILE A 233 13.66 0.89 -8.82
N ASP A 234 12.36 1.14 -8.99
CA ASP A 234 11.69 1.02 -10.28
C ASP A 234 12.24 2.09 -11.24
N THR A 235 12.24 3.35 -10.82
CA THR A 235 12.86 4.44 -11.60
C THR A 235 14.37 4.26 -11.77
N GLY A 236 15.06 3.78 -10.73
CA GLY A 236 16.49 3.48 -10.75
C GLY A 236 16.85 2.46 -11.83
N MET A 237 16.13 1.33 -11.86
CA MET A 237 16.34 0.30 -12.88
C MET A 237 15.92 0.79 -14.26
N HIS A 238 14.70 1.31 -14.40
CA HIS A 238 14.13 1.56 -15.72
C HIS A 238 14.61 2.83 -16.41
N SER A 239 15.14 3.81 -15.67
CA SER A 239 15.56 5.10 -16.23
C SER A 239 16.97 5.57 -15.85
N MET A 240 17.59 5.01 -14.81
CA MET A 240 18.89 5.46 -14.28
C MET A 240 20.00 4.41 -14.36
N GLY A 241 19.73 3.26 -14.99
CA GLY A 241 20.72 2.23 -15.25
C GLY A 241 21.12 1.40 -14.02
N TRP A 242 20.31 1.37 -12.96
CA TRP A 242 20.57 0.47 -11.84
C TRP A 242 20.49 -0.99 -12.29
N THR A 243 21.43 -1.79 -11.80
CA THR A 243 21.41 -3.23 -11.95
C THR A 243 20.39 -3.85 -10.99
N ARG A 244 19.97 -5.08 -11.30
CA ARG A 244 19.13 -5.91 -10.42
C ARG A 244 19.74 -6.02 -9.01
N GLN A 245 21.06 -6.20 -8.91
CA GLN A 245 21.72 -6.35 -7.62
C GLN A 245 21.68 -5.05 -6.81
N GLN A 246 21.88 -3.89 -7.44
CA GLN A 246 21.73 -2.60 -6.76
C GLN A 246 20.31 -2.39 -6.21
N ALA A 247 19.28 -2.78 -6.95
CA ALA A 247 17.89 -2.72 -6.48
C ALA A 247 17.64 -3.67 -5.28
N ILE A 248 18.16 -4.90 -5.32
CA ILE A 248 18.08 -5.86 -4.22
C ILE A 248 18.79 -5.33 -2.97
N ASP A 249 20.02 -4.85 -3.12
CA ASP A 249 20.83 -4.36 -2.01
C ASP A 249 20.18 -3.12 -1.37
N TYR A 250 19.67 -2.21 -2.20
CA TYR A 250 18.96 -1.02 -1.72
C TYR A 250 17.68 -1.38 -0.95
N MET A 251 16.87 -2.34 -1.43
CA MET A 251 15.68 -2.76 -0.68
C MET A 251 16.06 -3.48 0.63
N ALA A 252 17.08 -4.32 0.61
CA ALA A 252 17.53 -5.08 1.77
C ALA A 252 18.12 -4.21 2.89
N SER A 253 18.74 -3.08 2.53
CA SER A 253 19.34 -2.16 3.51
C SER A 253 18.32 -1.27 4.23
N HIS A 254 17.09 -1.13 3.70
CA HIS A 254 16.07 -0.23 4.27
C HIS A 254 14.87 -0.98 4.89
N THR A 255 14.63 -2.25 4.53
CA THR A 255 13.42 -2.98 4.96
C THR A 255 13.75 -4.22 5.79
N ALA A 256 12.89 -4.62 6.73
CA ALA A 256 13.01 -5.91 7.44
C ALA A 256 12.45 -7.11 6.65
N LEU A 257 12.19 -6.97 5.34
CA LEU A 257 11.62 -8.05 4.51
C LEU A 257 12.55 -9.25 4.39
N ALA A 258 11.96 -10.42 4.13
CA ALA A 258 12.70 -11.64 3.82
C ALA A 258 13.42 -11.52 2.47
N LYS A 259 14.64 -12.07 2.37
CA LYS A 259 15.46 -11.99 1.15
C LYS A 259 14.76 -12.59 -0.08
N LEU A 260 13.99 -13.66 0.10
CA LEU A 260 13.22 -14.28 -0.97
C LEU A 260 12.16 -13.32 -1.52
N ASP A 261 11.40 -12.66 -0.64
CA ASP A 261 10.39 -11.67 -1.03
C ASP A 261 11.02 -10.49 -1.78
N ILE A 262 12.15 -9.95 -1.27
CA ILE A 262 12.90 -8.87 -1.95
C ILE A 262 13.29 -9.28 -3.37
N THR A 263 13.81 -10.50 -3.52
CA THR A 263 14.29 -11.00 -4.82
C THR A 263 13.15 -11.15 -5.81
N ASN A 264 12.04 -11.77 -5.38
CA ASN A 264 10.85 -11.97 -6.20
C ASN A 264 10.23 -10.64 -6.63
N GLU A 265 10.23 -9.66 -5.73
CA GLU A 265 9.66 -8.35 -6.00
C GLU A 265 10.51 -7.51 -6.96
N VAL A 266 11.84 -7.53 -6.83
CA VAL A 266 12.72 -6.89 -7.82
C VAL A 266 12.52 -7.52 -9.21
N ASP A 267 12.41 -8.85 -9.29
CA ASP A 267 12.14 -9.54 -10.56
C ASP A 267 10.76 -9.17 -11.14
N ARG A 268 9.75 -9.00 -10.28
CA ARG A 268 8.44 -8.48 -10.67
C ARG A 268 8.53 -7.07 -11.24
N TYR A 269 9.31 -6.16 -10.65
CA TYR A 269 9.41 -4.79 -11.15
C TYR A 269 10.11 -4.74 -12.51
N ILE A 270 11.14 -5.57 -12.71
CA ILE A 270 11.77 -5.77 -14.03
C ILE A 270 10.75 -6.21 -15.09
N ALA A 271 9.85 -7.12 -14.71
CA ALA A 271 8.81 -7.66 -15.60
C ALA A 271 7.62 -6.70 -15.79
N TRP A 272 7.37 -5.80 -14.84
CA TRP A 272 6.19 -4.94 -14.82
C TRP A 272 6.53 -3.47 -14.50
N PRO A 273 7.14 -2.75 -15.46
CA PRO A 273 7.65 -1.40 -15.21
C PRO A 273 6.55 -0.43 -14.77
N ALA A 274 6.89 0.43 -13.81
CA ALA A 274 6.07 1.52 -13.26
C ALA A 274 4.86 1.10 -12.42
N GLN A 275 4.41 -0.16 -12.43
CA GLN A 275 3.24 -0.59 -11.64
C GLN A 275 3.48 -0.39 -10.14
N ALA A 276 4.71 -0.65 -9.68
CA ALA A 276 5.12 -0.49 -8.29
C ALA A 276 5.02 0.96 -7.78
N LEU A 277 4.95 1.95 -8.69
CA LEU A 277 4.88 3.37 -8.36
C LEU A 277 3.49 3.80 -7.86
N ALA A 278 2.44 3.07 -8.27
CA ALA A 278 1.05 3.40 -7.98
C ALA A 278 0.74 3.48 -6.48
N TYR A 279 1.34 2.58 -5.69
CA TYR A 279 1.08 2.41 -4.26
C TYR A 279 1.35 3.69 -3.48
N LYS A 280 2.62 4.12 -3.44
CA LYS A 280 3.04 5.25 -2.61
C LYS A 280 2.55 6.59 -3.17
N LEU A 281 2.53 6.77 -4.49
CA LEU A 281 2.00 8.00 -5.09
C LEU A 281 0.48 8.16 -4.84
N GLY A 282 -0.27 7.06 -4.88
CA GLY A 282 -1.70 7.04 -4.52
C GLY A 282 -1.92 7.42 -3.05
N GLU A 283 -1.20 6.78 -2.13
CA GLU A 283 -1.30 7.07 -0.70
C GLU A 283 -0.93 8.52 -0.36
N LEU A 284 0.16 9.03 -0.94
CA LEU A 284 0.56 10.43 -0.78
C LEU A 284 -0.53 11.40 -1.26
N SER A 285 -1.21 11.08 -2.37
CA SER A 285 -2.31 11.90 -2.89
C SER A 285 -3.50 11.92 -1.92
N ILE A 286 -3.88 10.76 -1.36
CA ILE A 286 -4.96 10.69 -0.37
C ILE A 286 -4.58 11.43 0.92
N ARG A 287 -3.36 11.23 1.43
CA ARG A 287 -2.87 11.90 2.64
C ARG A 287 -2.77 13.41 2.46
N LYS A 288 -2.35 13.89 1.28
CA LYS A 288 -2.37 15.31 0.92
C LYS A 288 -3.77 15.89 1.02
N MET A 289 -4.77 15.21 0.45
CA MET A 289 -6.15 15.68 0.50
C MET A 289 -6.74 15.62 1.90
N ARG A 290 -6.41 14.60 2.69
CA ARG A 290 -6.80 14.55 4.11
C ARG A 290 -6.18 15.69 4.91
N ALA A 291 -4.86 15.92 4.77
CA ALA A 291 -4.18 17.01 5.46
C ALA A 291 -4.76 18.38 5.08
N LYS A 292 -5.13 18.57 3.80
CA LYS A 292 -5.85 19.77 3.34
C LYS A 292 -7.22 19.90 4.02
N ALA A 293 -8.00 18.82 4.09
CA ALA A 293 -9.30 18.81 4.75
C ALA A 293 -9.18 19.14 6.25
N GLU A 294 -8.25 18.50 6.95
CA GLU A 294 -7.95 18.76 8.37
C GLU A 294 -7.55 20.24 8.59
N ALA A 295 -6.71 20.79 7.72
CA ALA A 295 -6.28 22.19 7.82
C ALA A 295 -7.40 23.20 7.53
N GLU A 296 -8.22 22.96 6.51
CA GLU A 296 -9.26 23.91 6.09
C GLU A 296 -10.56 23.83 6.90
N LEU A 297 -10.87 22.66 7.47
CA LEU A 297 -12.09 22.44 8.27
C LEU A 297 -11.84 22.51 9.78
N GLY A 298 -10.59 22.34 10.24
CA GLY A 298 -10.22 22.40 11.65
C GLY A 298 -11.05 21.44 12.50
N ASP A 299 -11.59 21.92 13.61
CA ASP A 299 -12.43 21.14 14.53
C ASP A 299 -13.71 20.57 13.90
N LYS A 300 -14.11 21.08 12.73
CA LYS A 300 -15.26 20.59 11.96
C LYS A 300 -14.89 19.46 11.01
N PHE A 301 -13.62 19.09 10.87
CA PHE A 301 -13.21 17.95 10.06
C PHE A 301 -13.81 16.66 10.64
N ASP A 302 -14.60 15.98 9.82
CA ASP A 302 -15.10 14.64 10.10
C ASP A 302 -14.55 13.68 9.05
N GLN A 303 -13.82 12.66 9.49
CA GLN A 303 -13.22 11.67 8.59
C GLN A 303 -14.27 10.78 7.91
N ARG A 304 -15.46 10.61 8.50
CA ARG A 304 -16.53 9.76 7.97
C ARG A 304 -17.00 10.21 6.59
N PRO A 305 -17.50 11.45 6.41
CA PRO A 305 -17.90 11.93 5.08
C PRO A 305 -16.70 12.10 4.13
N PHE A 306 -15.49 12.33 4.62
CA PHE A 306 -14.27 12.35 3.79
C PHE A 306 -14.03 10.97 3.15
N HIS A 307 -14.03 9.90 3.95
CA HIS A 307 -13.85 8.55 3.44
C HIS A 307 -15.03 8.07 2.59
N ASP A 308 -16.26 8.43 2.95
CA ASP A 308 -17.43 8.11 2.13
C ASP A 308 -17.34 8.75 0.75
N THR A 309 -16.93 10.02 0.69
CA THR A 309 -16.71 10.72 -0.59
C THR A 309 -15.67 9.97 -1.43
N LEU A 310 -14.53 9.63 -0.81
CA LEU A 310 -13.44 8.88 -1.45
C LEU A 310 -13.93 7.55 -2.03
N LEU A 311 -14.65 6.74 -1.25
CA LEU A 311 -15.05 5.39 -1.69
C LEU A 311 -16.25 5.38 -2.64
N THR A 312 -17.21 6.31 -2.46
CA THR A 312 -18.45 6.34 -3.27
C THR A 312 -18.17 6.68 -4.73
N MET A 313 -17.18 7.53 -5.05
CA MET A 313 -16.80 7.80 -6.43
C MET A 313 -16.27 6.55 -7.17
N GLY A 314 -15.74 5.60 -6.40
CA GLY A 314 -15.00 4.42 -6.86
C GLY A 314 -13.78 4.78 -7.71
N SER A 315 -13.17 3.75 -8.32
CA SER A 315 -11.85 3.89 -8.94
C SER A 315 -11.78 4.96 -10.03
N VAL A 316 -11.04 6.03 -9.81
CA VAL A 316 -10.84 7.16 -10.74
C VAL A 316 -9.34 7.45 -10.88
N PRO A 317 -8.90 8.22 -11.89
CA PRO A 317 -7.56 8.81 -11.90
C PRO A 317 -7.31 9.65 -10.64
N LEU A 318 -6.08 9.65 -10.13
CA LEU A 318 -5.68 10.42 -8.94
C LEU A 318 -6.00 11.92 -9.07
N PRO A 319 -5.77 12.61 -10.21
CA PRO A 319 -6.17 14.01 -10.34
C PRO A 319 -7.68 14.24 -10.21
N VAL A 320 -8.50 13.27 -10.65
CA VAL A 320 -9.95 13.33 -10.49
C VAL A 320 -10.34 13.11 -9.04
N MET A 321 -9.71 12.13 -8.36
CA MET A 321 -9.90 11.90 -6.92
C MET A 321 -9.57 13.18 -6.11
N GLU A 322 -8.42 13.80 -6.38
CA GLU A 322 -8.03 15.04 -5.70
C GLU A 322 -9.05 16.17 -5.94
N ALA A 323 -9.53 16.33 -7.18
CA ALA A 323 -10.53 17.34 -7.51
C ALA A 323 -11.88 17.11 -6.80
N GLU A 324 -12.34 15.85 -6.71
CA GLU A 324 -13.58 15.53 -5.98
C GLU A 324 -13.46 15.76 -4.47
N LEU A 325 -12.33 15.37 -3.88
CA LEU A 325 -12.08 15.62 -2.46
C LEU A 325 -11.95 17.13 -2.18
N ASP A 326 -11.37 17.89 -3.10
CA ASP A 326 -11.33 19.36 -2.99
C ASP A 326 -12.73 19.97 -3.03
N ARG A 327 -13.59 19.52 -3.95
CA ARG A 327 -15.00 19.93 -3.99
C ARG A 327 -15.73 19.62 -2.69
N PHE A 328 -15.51 18.44 -2.12
CA PHE A 328 -16.03 18.07 -0.81
C PHE A 328 -15.57 19.05 0.28
N ILE A 329 -14.27 19.35 0.35
CA ILE A 329 -13.73 20.30 1.34
C ILE A 329 -14.39 21.68 1.20
N GLN A 330 -14.50 22.21 -0.02
CA GLN A 330 -15.14 23.52 -0.22
C GLN A 330 -16.64 23.51 0.13
N ALA A 331 -17.35 22.41 -0.14
CA ALA A 331 -18.76 22.27 0.24
C ALA A 331 -18.95 22.23 1.77
N GLU A 332 -18.10 21.49 2.49
CA GLU A 332 -18.14 21.45 3.96
C GLU A 332 -17.79 22.80 4.60
N LYS A 333 -16.84 23.55 4.03
CA LYS A 333 -16.55 24.93 4.46
C LYS A 333 -17.76 25.85 4.28
N ALA A 334 -18.42 25.78 3.13
CA ALA A 334 -19.61 26.60 2.87
C ALA A 334 -20.74 26.29 3.87
N LYS A 335 -20.99 25.01 4.18
CA LYS A 335 -21.95 24.60 5.22
C LYS A 335 -21.56 25.13 6.60
N ALA A 336 -20.28 25.04 6.94
CA ALA A 336 -19.73 25.50 8.21
C ALA A 336 -19.89 27.02 8.40
N THR A 337 -19.81 27.81 7.32
CA THR A 337 -20.07 29.26 7.34
C THR A 337 -21.56 29.57 7.39
N ALA A 338 -22.39 28.89 6.62
CA ALA A 338 -23.83 29.11 6.59
C ALA A 338 -24.51 28.76 7.92
N GLY A 339 -24.07 27.69 8.60
CA GLY A 339 -24.57 27.32 9.93
C GLY A 339 -24.02 28.17 11.08
N ALA A 340 -23.09 29.10 10.80
CA ALA A 340 -22.55 30.06 11.77
C ALA A 340 -23.10 31.48 11.58
N ALA A 341 -23.97 31.71 10.59
CA ALA A 341 -24.72 32.95 10.45
C ALA A 341 -25.84 32.99 11.51
N PRO A 342 -25.98 34.10 12.27
CA PRO A 342 -26.88 34.21 13.42
C PRO A 342 -28.37 34.14 13.07
#